data_AF-A0A947MXJ4-F1
#
_entry.id   AF-A0A947MXJ4-F1
#
_cell.length_a   1.000
_cell.length_b   1.000
_cell.length_c   1.000
_cell.angle_alpha   90.00
_cell.angle_beta   90.00
_cell.angle_gamma   90.00
#
_symmetry.space_group_name_H-M   'P 1'
#
loop_
_entity.id
_entity.type
_entity.pdbx_description
1 polymer ?
#
loop_
_entity_poly.entity_id
_entity_poly.type
_entity_poly.pdbx_seq_one_letter_code
_entity_poly.pdbx_strand_id
1 'polypeptide(L)'
;MKNRSIITCLILTILFSVPSLIRIPAMLPFIDSEVRAKAPLAIEEMRKNGFWMVNADIESITKEGGRVCYHWKHQYRSRFEFGEVEFITTCL
;
A
#
# COMPACT_ATOMS: atom_id res chain seq x y z
N MET A 1 9.22 -47.22 -17.25
CA MET A 1 9.66 -46.31 -16.16
C MET A 1 10.06 -44.90 -16.62
N LYS A 2 10.34 -44.64 -17.92
CA LYS A 2 10.72 -43.30 -18.44
C LYS A 2 9.63 -42.21 -18.32
N ASN A 3 8.36 -42.57 -18.50
CA ASN A 3 7.27 -41.58 -18.55
C ASN A 3 6.94 -40.96 -17.18
N ARG A 4 7.30 -41.61 -16.06
CA ARG A 4 7.05 -41.08 -14.71
C ARG A 4 7.91 -39.87 -14.41
N SER A 5 9.17 -39.86 -14.87
CA SER A 5 10.12 -38.76 -14.65
C SER A 5 9.76 -37.49 -15.41
N ILE A 6 9.14 -37.62 -16.59
CA ILE A 6 8.71 -36.47 -17.39
C ILE A 6 7.52 -35.78 -16.69
N ILE A 7 6.57 -36.57 -16.18
CA ILE A 7 5.38 -36.05 -15.49
C ILE A 7 5.78 -35.33 -14.19
N THR A 8 6.71 -35.88 -13.40
CA THR A 8 7.20 -35.19 -12.19
C THR A 8 7.95 -33.90 -12.50
N CYS A 9 8.78 -33.87 -13.55
CA CYS A 9 9.42 -32.61 -13.99
C CYS A 9 8.39 -31.57 -14.42
N LEU A 10 7.34 -31.97 -15.15
CA LEU A 10 6.30 -31.06 -15.62
C LEU A 10 5.48 -30.48 -14.46
N ILE A 11 5.12 -31.33 -13.48
CA ILE A 11 4.43 -30.91 -12.25
C ILE A 11 5.29 -29.95 -11.43
N LEU A 12 6.58 -30.27 -11.24
CA LEU A 12 7.52 -29.39 -10.52
C LEU A 12 7.70 -28.05 -11.24
N THR A 13 7.76 -28.04 -12.57
CA THR A 13 7.90 -26.79 -13.35
C THR A 13 6.67 -25.89 -13.21
N ILE A 14 5.46 -26.49 -13.17
CA ILE A 14 4.21 -25.74 -12.91
C ILE A 14 4.20 -25.22 -11.47
N LEU A 15 4.53 -26.06 -10.48
CA LEU A 15 4.57 -25.64 -9.07
C LEU A 15 5.61 -24.54 -8.79
N PHE A 16 6.76 -24.55 -9.46
CA PHE A 16 7.80 -23.54 -9.29
C PHE A 16 7.61 -22.26 -10.12
N SER A 17 6.75 -22.26 -11.14
CA SER A 17 6.45 -21.06 -11.96
C SER A 17 5.25 -20.24 -11.43
N VAL A 18 4.33 -20.89 -10.71
CA VAL A 18 3.17 -20.24 -10.07
C VAL A 18 3.51 -19.30 -8.88
N PRO A 19 4.63 -19.39 -8.12
CA PRO A 19 4.87 -18.48 -7.02
C PRO A 19 5.18 -17.04 -7.48
N SER A 20 5.42 -16.80 -8.77
CA SER A 20 5.55 -15.45 -9.33
C SER A 20 4.21 -14.68 -9.40
N LEU A 21 3.08 -15.39 -9.34
CA LEU A 21 1.73 -14.80 -9.24
C LEU A 21 1.27 -14.64 -7.78
N ILE A 22 2.05 -15.14 -6.82
CA ILE A 22 1.81 -14.90 -5.39
C ILE A 22 2.28 -13.49 -5.09
N ARG A 23 1.40 -12.55 -5.43
CA ARG A 23 1.27 -11.21 -4.88
C ARG A 23 2.62 -10.52 -4.60
N ILE A 24 3.33 -10.16 -5.67
CA ILE A 24 3.99 -8.86 -5.61
C ILE A 24 2.85 -7.88 -5.33
N PRO A 25 2.86 -7.11 -4.22
CA PRO A 25 1.83 -6.12 -4.00
C PRO A 25 1.87 -5.18 -5.19
N ALA A 26 0.88 -5.30 -6.07
CA ALA A 26 0.68 -4.43 -7.23
C ALA A 26 0.25 -3.01 -6.80
N MET A 27 0.64 -2.59 -5.60
CA MET A 27 0.35 -1.28 -5.04
C MET A 27 1.56 -0.42 -5.34
N LEU A 28 1.52 0.26 -6.48
CA LEU A 28 2.26 1.48 -6.86
C LEU A 28 2.15 1.81 -8.37
N PRO A 29 2.13 0.85 -9.32
CA PRO A 29 2.11 1.21 -10.75
C PRO A 29 0.73 1.69 -11.26
N PHE A 30 -0.35 1.47 -10.50
CA PHE A 30 -1.70 1.92 -10.86
C PHE A 30 -2.12 3.25 -10.21
N ILE A 31 -1.26 3.84 -9.37
CA ILE A 31 -1.54 5.17 -8.81
C ILE A 31 -1.13 6.19 -9.86
N ASP A 32 -2.08 7.05 -10.23
CA ASP A 32 -1.91 8.18 -11.15
C ASP A 32 -0.61 8.96 -10.84
N SER A 33 0.13 9.33 -11.88
CA SER A 33 1.45 9.95 -11.75
C SER A 33 1.43 11.23 -10.92
N GLU A 34 0.34 12.00 -10.98
CA GLU A 34 0.17 13.22 -10.19
C GLU A 34 0.04 12.91 -8.69
N VAL A 35 -0.72 11.86 -8.35
CA VAL A 35 -0.87 11.39 -6.97
C VAL A 35 0.47 10.88 -6.45
N ARG A 36 1.27 10.22 -7.29
CA ARG A 36 2.60 9.78 -6.88
C ARG A 36 3.55 10.95 -6.65
N ALA A 37 3.48 11.97 -7.50
CA ALA A 37 4.31 13.17 -7.38
C ALA A 37 3.98 13.99 -6.12
N LYS A 38 2.71 14.04 -5.71
CA LYS A 38 2.23 14.80 -4.54
C LYS A 38 2.35 14.03 -3.21
N ALA A 39 2.46 12.71 -3.23
CA ALA A 39 2.50 11.90 -2.00
C ALA A 39 3.63 12.28 -1.00
N PRO A 40 4.88 12.56 -1.43
CA PRO A 40 5.93 12.97 -0.49
C PRO A 40 5.60 14.27 0.25
N LEU A 41 4.95 15.22 -0.44
CA LEU A 41 4.53 16.48 0.14
C LEU A 41 3.41 16.29 1.17
N ALA A 42 2.49 15.35 0.91
CA ALA A 42 1.40 15.07 1.84
C ALA A 42 1.91 14.40 3.13
N ILE A 43 2.88 13.48 2.98
CA ILE A 43 3.57 12.85 4.10
C ILE A 43 4.37 13.90 4.91
N GLU A 44 5.02 14.83 4.21
CA GLU A 44 5.75 15.92 4.84
C GLU A 44 4.84 16.81 5.69
N GLU A 45 3.65 17.14 5.18
CA GLU A 45 2.66 17.94 5.90
C GLU A 45 2.15 17.23 7.15
N MET A 46 1.82 15.93 7.04
CA MET A 46 1.46 15.09 8.19
C MET A 46 2.55 15.12 9.27
N ARG A 47 3.82 15.00 8.86
CA ARG A 47 4.96 15.05 9.78
C ARG A 47 5.13 16.42 10.43
N LYS A 48 4.96 17.51 9.68
CA LYS A 48 5.01 18.89 10.22
C LYS A 48 3.91 19.15 11.25
N ASN A 49 2.75 18.52 11.07
CA ASN A 49 1.63 18.59 12.00
C ASN A 49 1.78 17.66 13.22
N GLY A 50 2.90 16.93 13.33
CA GLY A 50 3.20 16.06 14.46
C GLY A 50 2.62 14.66 14.37
N PHE A 51 2.03 14.26 13.23
CA PHE A 51 1.50 12.93 13.03
C PHE A 51 2.60 11.94 12.62
N TRP A 52 2.59 10.78 13.26
CA TRP A 52 3.56 9.72 12.99
C TRP A 52 2.98 8.75 11.97
N MET A 53 3.68 8.56 10.85
CA MET A 53 3.21 7.71 9.74
C MET A 53 2.96 6.25 10.15
N VAL A 54 3.63 5.75 11.20
CA VAL A 54 3.41 4.38 11.72
C VAL A 54 2.03 4.19 12.33
N ASN A 55 1.36 5.29 12.69
CA ASN A 55 0.02 5.34 13.26
C ASN A 55 -1.02 5.83 12.26
N ALA A 56 -0.65 6.05 10.99
CA ALA A 56 -1.53 6.60 9.97
C ALA A 56 -1.72 5.60 8.82
N ASP A 57 -2.97 5.26 8.54
CA ASP A 57 -3.37 4.44 7.40
C ASP A 57 -4.03 5.34 6.34
N ILE A 58 -3.67 5.19 5.06
CA ILE A 58 -4.40 5.88 3.97
C ILE A 58 -5.74 5.20 3.78
N GLU A 59 -6.83 5.95 3.92
CA GLU A 59 -8.18 5.46 3.69
C GLU A 59 -8.58 5.64 2.22
N SER A 60 -8.37 6.84 1.67
CA SER A 60 -8.70 7.14 0.29
C SER A 60 -7.88 8.31 -0.26
N ILE A 61 -7.87 8.43 -1.58
CA ILE A 61 -7.27 9.55 -2.29
C ILE A 61 -8.30 10.08 -3.28
N THR A 62 -8.61 11.35 -3.19
CA THR A 62 -9.56 12.02 -4.08
C THR A 62 -8.87 13.05 -4.95
N LYS A 63 -9.43 13.28 -6.13
CA LYS A 63 -8.99 14.31 -7.07
C LYS A 63 -10.16 15.24 -7.36
N GLU A 64 -10.05 16.48 -6.91
CA GLU A 64 -11.07 17.51 -7.14
C GLU A 64 -10.41 18.79 -7.62
N GLY A 65 -10.82 19.30 -8.78
CA GLY A 65 -10.36 20.60 -9.29
C GLY A 65 -8.85 20.72 -9.50
N GLY A 66 -8.15 19.63 -9.86
CA GLY A 66 -6.69 19.62 -10.04
C GLY A 66 -5.88 19.53 -8.73
N ARG A 67 -6.56 19.35 -7.60
CA ARG A 67 -5.93 19.03 -6.32
C ARG A 67 -6.04 17.55 -6.02
N VAL A 68 -5.03 17.02 -5.35
CA VAL A 68 -5.01 15.65 -4.83
C VAL A 68 -5.13 15.74 -3.32
N CYS A 69 -6.20 15.16 -2.79
CA CYS A 69 -6.44 15.08 -1.35
C CYS A 69 -6.20 13.65 -0.86
N TYR A 70 -5.41 13.51 0.19
CA TYR A 70 -5.14 12.26 0.88
C TYR A 70 -5.94 12.25 2.17
N HIS A 71 -6.77 11.23 2.33
CA HIS A 71 -7.55 11.01 3.54
C HIS A 71 -6.88 9.93 4.38
N TRP A 72 -6.48 10.30 5.59
CA TRP A 72 -5.74 9.49 6.51
C TRP A 72 -6.62 9.14 7.70
N LYS A 73 -6.48 7.90 8.16
CA LYS A 73 -6.99 7.44 9.43
C LYS A 73 -5.80 7.32 10.38
N HIS A 74 -5.67 8.26 11.32
CA HIS A 74 -4.63 8.23 12.34
C HIS A 74 -5.17 7.65 13.63
N GLN A 75 -4.45 6.69 14.20
CA GLN A 75 -4.79 6.09 15.47
C GLN A 75 -3.51 5.74 16.22
N TYR A 76 -3.32 6.32 17.40
CA TYR A 76 -2.19 5.97 18.24
C TYR A 76 -2.33 4.52 18.72
N ARG A 77 -1.36 3.67 18.38
CA ARG A 77 -1.32 2.27 18.83
C ARG A 77 -0.16 2.09 19.80
N SER A 78 -0.46 1.94 21.08
CA SER A 78 0.52 1.48 22.08
C SER A 78 0.29 0.00 22.40
N ARG A 79 1.25 -0.64 23.08
CA ARG A 79 1.15 -2.06 23.46
C ARG A 79 -0.07 -2.38 24.34
N PHE A 80 -0.62 -1.38 25.02
CA PHE A 80 -1.65 -1.57 26.04
C PHE A 80 -2.94 -0.81 25.74
N GLU A 81 -2.90 0.18 24.86
CA GLU A 81 -4.03 1.07 24.60
C GLU A 81 -4.07 1.51 23.14
N PHE A 82 -5.30 1.58 22.62
CA PHE A 82 -5.60 2.19 21.35
C PHE A 82 -6.19 3.57 21.62
N GLY A 83 -5.58 4.60 21.05
CA GLY A 83 -6.13 5.95 21.09
C GLY A 83 -7.38 6.08 20.23
N GLU A 84 -8.05 7.22 20.36
CA GLU A 84 -9.15 7.60 19.47
C GLU A 84 -8.66 7.70 18.02
N VAL A 85 -9.59 7.43 17.10
CA VAL A 85 -9.33 7.53 15.67
C VAL A 85 -9.57 8.97 15.24
N GLU A 86 -8.56 9.56 14.62
CA GLU A 86 -8.63 10.89 14.02
C GLU A 86 -8.56 10.78 12.49
N PHE A 87 -9.49 11.42 11.80
CA PHE A 87 -9.48 11.48 10.34
C PHE A 87 -8.87 12.80 9.89
N ILE A 88 -7.79 12.70 9.12
CA ILE A 88 -7.00 13.86 8.69
C ILE A 88 -7.04 13.92 7.17
N THR A 89 -7.16 15.12 6.61
CA THR A 89 -7.14 15.32 5.16
C THR A 89 -6.04 16.29 4.77
N THR A 90 -5.22 15.90 3.81
CA THR A 90 -4.11 16.70 3.29
C THR A 90 -4.32 16.95 1.80
N CYS A 91 -4.46 18.21 1.36
CA CYS A 91 -4.79 18.55 -0.02
C CYS A 91 -3.68 19.36 -0.70
N LEU A 92 -3.27 18.92 -1.89
CA LEU A 92 -2.15 19.46 -2.66
C LEU A 92 -2.53 19.82 -4.09
#